data_AF-A0A3T0RVD4-F1
#
_entry.id   AF-A0A3T0RVD4-F1
#
_cell.length_a   1.000
_cell.length_b   1.000
_cell.length_c   1.000
_cell.angle_alpha   90.00
_cell.angle_beta   90.00
_cell.angle_gamma   90.00
#
_symmetry.space_group_name_H-M   'P 1'
#
loop_
_entity.id
_entity.type
_entity.pdbx_description
1 polymer ?
#
loop_
_entity_poly.entity_id
_entity_poly.type
_entity_poly.pdbx_seq_one_letter_code
_entity_poly.pdbx_strand_id
1 'polypeptide(L)'
;MKDVVENAVWTKTQALIQDKYGKRIAFKTIDLANSAMPSFLEGDDLIVPLNSKAVYLGEVIVNRGSLLSTQQRDEVVDLIKFLVEPHVYNKHLKLKEEIEAYKRHASMEAIEQTDDDNVFSLFNDEEEENSLVRIINSVIHLRSTSALIRKKVALKIHEMAQQNLFVGFNEIARQMHSVEEFKTFDKTTFFIEDITQLNSQELALLDAACELKLDGLVFIIGSSLSDKQIDVLRVSSELKADMNAILFDIDRLPFAQQTSTDVLELLFFSTSNSTSQN
;
A
#
# COMPACT_ATOMS: atom_id res chain seq x y z
N MET A 1 -16.00 -0.12 10.52
CA MET A 1 -15.96 -1.22 9.53
C MET A 1 -16.85 -0.98 8.30
N LYS A 2 -17.98 -0.25 8.41
CA LYS A 2 -18.67 0.34 7.24
C LYS A 2 -17.70 1.14 6.35
N ASP A 3 -16.74 1.79 6.97
CA ASP A 3 -15.62 2.52 6.35
C ASP A 3 -14.59 1.66 5.60
N VAL A 4 -14.74 0.33 5.51
CA VAL A 4 -14.03 -0.49 4.50
C VAL A 4 -14.78 -0.43 3.16
N VAL A 5 -16.12 -0.53 3.23
CA VAL A 5 -17.02 -0.52 2.06
C VAL A 5 -17.21 0.89 1.50
N GLU A 6 -17.11 1.92 2.35
CA GLU A 6 -17.17 3.33 1.95
C GLU A 6 -15.80 3.87 1.45
N ASN A 7 -14.77 3.03 1.43
CA ASN A 7 -13.43 3.43 1.00
C ASN A 7 -13.35 3.55 -0.54
N ALA A 8 -12.56 4.51 -1.03
CA ALA A 8 -12.31 4.72 -2.46
C ALA A 8 -11.74 3.46 -3.15
N VAL A 9 -10.87 2.71 -2.46
CA VAL A 9 -10.29 1.46 -2.97
C VAL A 9 -11.35 0.38 -3.12
N TRP A 10 -12.26 0.24 -2.16
CA TRP A 10 -13.38 -0.69 -2.27
C TRP A 10 -14.30 -0.31 -3.43
N THR A 11 -14.66 0.97 -3.53
CA THR A 11 -15.58 1.49 -4.56
C THR A 11 -15.00 1.29 -5.97
N LYS A 12 -13.72 1.60 -6.17
CA LYS A 12 -13.03 1.42 -7.45
C LYS A 12 -12.77 -0.07 -7.75
N THR A 13 -12.43 -0.90 -6.75
CA THR A 13 -12.30 -2.37 -6.95
C THR A 13 -13.64 -2.98 -7.36
N GLN A 14 -14.73 -2.55 -6.71
CA GLN A 14 -16.09 -2.96 -7.08
C GLN A 14 -16.44 -2.51 -8.50
N ALA A 15 -16.09 -1.27 -8.89
CA ALA A 15 -16.30 -0.77 -10.24
C ALA A 15 -15.51 -1.59 -11.28
N LEU A 16 -14.24 -1.91 -11.02
CA LEU A 16 -13.39 -2.70 -11.90
C LEU A 16 -13.93 -4.12 -12.12
N ILE A 17 -14.36 -4.78 -11.05
CA ILE A 17 -14.96 -6.13 -11.13
C ILE A 17 -16.32 -6.06 -11.85
N GLN A 18 -17.10 -5.01 -11.61
CA GLN A 18 -18.39 -4.81 -12.25
C GLN A 18 -18.25 -4.52 -13.75
N ASP A 19 -17.29 -3.70 -14.16
CA ASP A 19 -17.08 -3.34 -15.56
C ASP A 19 -16.52 -4.52 -16.37
N LYS A 20 -15.50 -5.20 -15.83
CA LYS A 20 -14.83 -6.31 -16.53
C LYS A 20 -15.63 -7.61 -16.52
N TYR A 21 -16.37 -7.90 -15.44
CA TYR A 21 -17.02 -9.21 -15.25
C TYR A 21 -18.52 -9.13 -15.00
N GLY A 22 -19.11 -7.94 -14.89
CA GLY A 22 -20.53 -7.77 -14.60
C GLY A 22 -20.94 -8.22 -13.19
N LYS A 23 -19.98 -8.35 -12.26
CA LYS A 23 -20.22 -8.88 -10.90
C LYS A 23 -20.15 -7.80 -9.84
N ARG A 24 -20.91 -7.99 -8.77
CA ARG A 24 -20.86 -7.13 -7.56
C ARG A 24 -20.15 -7.88 -6.45
N ILE A 25 -19.43 -7.13 -5.62
CA ILE A 25 -18.75 -7.66 -4.44
C ILE A 25 -19.38 -7.12 -3.17
N ALA A 26 -19.35 -7.92 -2.10
CA ALA A 26 -19.81 -7.55 -0.77
C ALA A 26 -18.76 -7.99 0.27
N PHE A 27 -18.54 -7.18 1.30
CA PHE A 27 -17.62 -7.51 2.38
C PHE A 27 -18.39 -8.07 3.58
N LYS A 28 -17.91 -9.16 4.17
CA LYS A 28 -18.50 -9.80 5.33
C LYS A 28 -17.41 -10.15 6.34
N THR A 29 -17.48 -9.54 7.52
CA THR A 29 -16.70 -10.00 8.67
C THR A 29 -17.55 -10.98 9.46
N ILE A 30 -17.15 -12.25 9.46
CA ILE A 30 -17.70 -13.22 10.41
C ILE A 30 -16.53 -13.70 11.27
N ASP A 31 -16.71 -13.70 12.60
CA ASP A 31 -15.85 -14.47 13.49
C ASP A 31 -16.12 -15.96 13.24
N LEU A 32 -15.41 -16.54 12.28
CA LEU A 32 -15.28 -17.99 12.19
C LEU A 32 -13.81 -18.37 12.32
N ALA A 33 -13.56 -19.29 13.24
CA ALA A 33 -12.29 -19.88 13.61
C ALA A 33 -11.59 -20.70 12.49
N ASN A 34 -11.89 -20.45 11.22
CA ASN A 34 -11.35 -21.18 10.07
C ASN A 34 -10.47 -20.27 9.21
N SER A 35 -9.28 -19.99 9.71
CA SER A 35 -8.30 -19.02 9.20
C SER A 35 -7.50 -19.47 7.96
N ALA A 36 -7.90 -20.52 7.23
CA ALA A 36 -7.04 -21.10 6.19
C ALA A 36 -7.76 -21.79 5.02
N MET A 37 -9.01 -21.44 4.70
CA MET A 37 -9.65 -22.02 3.51
C MET A 37 -9.20 -21.31 2.22
N PRO A 38 -8.97 -22.04 1.11
CA PRO A 38 -8.85 -21.43 -0.22
C PRO A 38 -10.20 -20.81 -0.62
N SER A 39 -10.22 -19.96 -1.66
CA SER A 39 -11.49 -19.45 -2.20
C SER A 39 -12.38 -20.60 -2.64
N PHE A 40 -13.68 -20.49 -2.37
CA PHE A 40 -14.64 -21.55 -2.64
C PHE A 40 -15.97 -20.98 -3.14
N LEU A 41 -16.77 -21.84 -3.77
CA LEU A 41 -18.14 -21.49 -4.14
C LEU A 41 -19.09 -21.89 -3.03
N GLU A 42 -19.91 -20.96 -2.56
CA GLU A 42 -21.04 -21.25 -1.69
C GLU A 42 -22.32 -20.97 -2.47
N GLY A 43 -22.93 -22.04 -3.00
CA GLY A 43 -24.07 -21.92 -3.92
C GLY A 43 -23.67 -21.25 -5.23
N ASP A 44 -24.27 -20.09 -5.52
CA ASP A 44 -24.00 -19.30 -6.73
C ASP A 44 -22.85 -18.29 -6.54
N ASP A 45 -22.45 -18.03 -5.29
CA ASP A 45 -21.50 -16.98 -4.95
C ASP A 45 -20.07 -17.52 -4.80
N LEU A 46 -19.08 -16.70 -5.15
CA LEU A 46 -17.67 -16.99 -4.93
C LEU A 46 -17.21 -16.27 -3.66
N ILE A 47 -16.71 -17.03 -2.70
CA ILE A 47 -16.20 -16.52 -1.43
C ILE A 47 -14.68 -16.45 -1.49
N VAL A 48 -14.16 -15.25 -1.24
CA VAL A 48 -12.73 -14.96 -1.21
C VAL A 48 -12.34 -14.58 0.23
N PRO A 49 -11.74 -15.50 0.99
CA PRO A 49 -11.27 -15.20 2.34
C PRO A 49 -10.02 -14.30 2.28
N LEU A 50 -10.02 -13.27 3.12
CA LEU A 50 -8.92 -12.33 3.30
C LEU A 50 -8.11 -12.73 4.53
N ASN A 51 -6.88 -13.18 4.32
CA ASN A 51 -6.02 -13.72 5.36
C ASN A 51 -4.63 -13.13 5.24
N SER A 52 -4.19 -12.34 6.23
CA SER A 52 -2.83 -11.79 6.25
C SER A 52 -2.12 -12.17 7.55
N LYS A 53 -0.90 -12.71 7.44
CA LYS A 53 -0.01 -13.07 8.57
C LYS A 53 -0.71 -13.84 9.71
N ALA A 54 -1.51 -14.85 9.35
CA ALA A 54 -2.31 -15.68 10.27
C ALA A 54 -3.47 -14.97 11.00
N VAL A 55 -3.80 -13.74 10.59
CA VAL A 55 -4.99 -13.01 11.01
C VAL A 55 -6.05 -13.14 9.92
N TYR A 56 -7.23 -13.62 10.33
CA TYR A 56 -8.40 -13.62 9.47
C TYR A 56 -9.03 -12.22 9.48
N LEU A 57 -9.12 -11.60 8.31
CA LEU A 57 -9.57 -10.21 8.14
C LEU A 57 -11.05 -10.13 7.73
N GLY A 58 -11.63 -11.23 7.26
CA GLY A 58 -12.99 -11.31 6.74
C GLY A 58 -13.06 -12.03 5.39
N GLU A 59 -14.21 -11.95 4.75
CA GLU A 59 -14.48 -12.55 3.44
C GLU A 59 -15.06 -11.50 2.49
N VAL A 60 -14.67 -11.60 1.22
CA VAL A 60 -15.30 -10.88 0.11
C VAL A 60 -16.15 -11.87 -0.68
N ILE A 61 -17.44 -11.56 -0.80
CA ILE A 61 -18.41 -12.34 -1.54
C ILE A 61 -18.57 -11.71 -2.91
N VAL A 62 -18.31 -12.48 -3.96
CA VAL A 62 -18.57 -12.10 -5.35
C VAL A 62 -19.87 -12.73 -5.79
N ASN A 63 -20.90 -11.90 -6.00
CA ASN A 63 -22.25 -12.36 -6.32
C ASN A 63 -22.27 -13.09 -7.66
N ARG A 64 -22.95 -14.24 -7.74
CA ARG A 64 -23.04 -15.08 -8.95
C ARG A 64 -21.67 -15.42 -9.54
N GLY A 65 -20.71 -15.71 -8.66
CA GLY A 65 -19.35 -16.12 -9.02
C GLY A 65 -19.29 -17.47 -9.73
N SER A 66 -20.32 -18.32 -9.62
CA SER A 66 -20.40 -19.61 -10.33
C SER A 66 -20.44 -19.46 -11.86
N LEU A 67 -20.96 -18.33 -12.36
CA LEU A 67 -21.07 -18.02 -13.79
C LEU A 67 -19.74 -17.61 -14.44
N LEU A 68 -18.68 -17.42 -13.65
CA LEU A 68 -17.34 -17.10 -14.14
C LEU A 68 -16.60 -18.38 -14.52
N SER A 69 -15.81 -18.33 -15.59
CA SER A 69 -14.89 -19.43 -15.91
C SER A 69 -13.86 -19.60 -14.79
N THR A 70 -13.22 -20.77 -14.68
CA THR A 70 -12.18 -21.01 -13.66
C THR A 70 -11.07 -19.95 -13.72
N GLN A 71 -10.60 -19.63 -14.92
CA GLN A 71 -9.59 -18.57 -15.11
C GLN A 71 -10.07 -17.20 -14.63
N GLN A 72 -11.32 -16.83 -14.92
CA GLN A 72 -11.88 -15.55 -14.46
C GLN A 72 -12.07 -15.51 -12.94
N ARG A 73 -12.41 -16.65 -12.32
CA ARG A 73 -12.51 -16.76 -10.86
C ARG A 73 -11.14 -16.55 -10.21
N ASP A 74 -10.09 -17.17 -10.75
CA ASP A 74 -8.73 -17.00 -10.27
C ASP A 74 -8.28 -15.53 -10.41
N GLU A 75 -8.53 -14.89 -11.55
CA GLU A 75 -8.24 -13.46 -11.75
C GLU A 75 -8.98 -12.54 -10.75
N VAL A 76 -10.25 -12.82 -10.47
CA VAL A 76 -11.05 -12.05 -9.49
C VAL A 76 -10.53 -12.27 -8.06
N VAL A 77 -10.17 -13.50 -7.71
CA VAL A 77 -9.57 -13.84 -6.41
C VAL A 77 -8.27 -13.08 -6.22
N ASP A 78 -7.39 -13.12 -7.23
CA ASP A 78 -6.11 -12.43 -7.19
C ASP A 78 -6.30 -10.92 -7.06
N LEU A 79 -7.20 -10.33 -7.84
CA LEU A 79 -7.50 -8.90 -7.78
C LEU A 79 -8.02 -8.48 -6.39
N ILE A 80 -8.92 -9.26 -5.81
CA ILE A 80 -9.46 -8.99 -4.46
C ILE A 80 -8.36 -9.11 -3.41
N LYS A 81 -7.56 -10.18 -3.44
CA LYS A 81 -6.47 -10.37 -2.48
C LYS A 81 -5.37 -9.33 -2.66
N PHE A 82 -5.19 -8.81 -3.87
CA PHE A 82 -4.16 -7.82 -4.15
C PHE A 82 -4.58 -6.41 -3.75
N LEU A 83 -5.84 -6.04 -4.00
CA LEU A 83 -6.34 -4.68 -3.75
C LEU A 83 -7.01 -4.53 -2.39
N VAL A 84 -7.79 -5.51 -1.95
CA VAL A 84 -8.62 -5.37 -0.74
C VAL A 84 -7.87 -5.84 0.50
N GLU A 85 -7.14 -6.96 0.42
CA GLU A 85 -6.47 -7.56 1.58
C GLU A 85 -5.45 -6.62 2.26
N PRO A 86 -4.54 -5.93 1.54
CA PRO A 86 -3.57 -5.04 2.19
C PRO A 86 -4.24 -3.86 2.87
N HIS A 87 -5.31 -3.31 2.27
CA HIS A 87 -6.05 -2.20 2.86
C HIS A 87 -6.79 -2.58 4.13
N VAL A 88 -7.45 -3.75 4.14
CA VAL A 88 -8.13 -4.26 5.34
C VAL A 88 -7.09 -4.58 6.42
N TYR A 89 -5.94 -5.14 6.05
CA TYR A 89 -4.85 -5.41 6.98
C TYR A 89 -4.26 -4.15 7.60
N ASN A 90 -3.94 -3.13 6.79
CA ASN A 90 -3.43 -1.84 7.28
C ASN A 90 -4.42 -1.17 8.23
N LYS A 91 -5.72 -1.26 7.95
CA LYS A 91 -6.75 -0.76 8.85
C LYS A 91 -6.82 -1.56 10.16
N HIS A 92 -6.67 -2.88 10.09
CA HIS A 92 -6.57 -3.72 11.27
C HIS A 92 -5.36 -3.35 12.15
N LEU A 93 -4.20 -3.08 11.54
CA LEU A 93 -3.00 -2.59 12.23
C LEU A 93 -3.24 -1.25 12.93
N LYS A 94 -3.79 -0.25 12.22
CA LYS A 94 -4.13 1.05 12.80
C LYS A 94 -5.08 0.93 14.00
N LEU A 95 -6.13 0.13 13.86
CA LEU A 95 -7.08 -0.12 14.94
C LEU A 95 -6.39 -0.79 16.14
N LYS A 96 -5.49 -1.74 15.90
CA LYS A 96 -4.72 -2.41 16.95
C LYS A 96 -3.77 -1.44 17.66
N GLU A 97 -3.10 -0.57 16.92
CA GLU A 97 -2.23 0.49 17.46
C GLU A 97 -3.02 1.49 18.30
N GLU A 98 -4.20 1.93 17.84
CA GLU A 98 -5.11 2.79 18.61
C GLU A 98 -5.58 2.12 19.91
N ILE A 99 -5.94 0.83 19.84
CA ILE A 99 -6.34 0.04 21.02
C ILE A 99 -5.17 -0.11 21.99
N GLU A 100 -3.95 -0.35 21.49
CA GLU A 100 -2.75 -0.45 22.32
C GLU A 100 -2.36 0.88 22.94
N ALA A 101 -2.46 1.99 22.20
CA ALA A 101 -2.24 3.34 22.71
C ALA A 101 -3.26 3.67 23.81
N TYR A 102 -4.55 3.36 23.59
CA TYR A 102 -5.59 3.53 24.60
C TYR A 102 -5.32 2.68 25.85
N LYS A 103 -4.86 1.43 25.69
CA LYS A 103 -4.49 0.58 26.83
C LYS A 103 -3.27 1.09 27.59
N ARG A 104 -2.29 1.70 26.91
CA ARG A 104 -1.14 2.35 27.55
C ARG A 104 -1.55 3.60 28.33
N HIS A 105 -2.46 4.41 27.78
CA HIS A 105 -3.06 5.55 28.48
C HIS A 105 -3.91 5.12 29.68
N ALA A 106 -4.71 4.06 29.55
CA ALA A 106 -5.51 3.50 30.65
C ALA A 106 -4.66 2.89 31.78
N SER A 107 -3.40 2.52 31.53
CA SER A 107 -2.44 2.09 32.56
C SER A 107 -1.66 3.23 33.22
N MET A 108 -1.80 4.48 32.75
CA MET A 108 -1.13 5.68 33.27
C MET A 108 -2.08 6.66 33.95
N GLU A 109 -3.39 6.40 34.00
CA GLU A 109 -4.37 7.19 34.76
C GLU A 109 -4.34 6.84 36.26
N ALA A 110 -3.19 7.09 36.87
CA ALA A 110 -3.05 7.31 38.30
C ALA A 110 -1.85 8.21 38.56
N ILE A 111 -1.76 9.39 37.92
CA ILE A 111 -1.10 10.60 38.41
C ILE A 111 -1.59 11.79 37.54
N GLU A 112 -2.36 12.64 38.21
CA GLU A 112 -2.55 14.10 38.09
C GLU A 112 -2.75 14.83 36.75
N GLN A 113 -3.76 15.70 36.84
CA GLN A 113 -4.14 16.81 35.98
C GLN A 113 -3.00 17.81 35.75
N THR A 114 -2.88 18.32 34.52
CA THR A 114 -2.57 19.74 34.26
C THR A 114 -3.14 20.17 32.91
N ASP A 115 -3.62 21.42 32.91
CA ASP A 115 -4.37 22.14 31.88
C ASP A 115 -3.65 22.38 30.54
N ASP A 116 -4.53 22.56 29.54
CA ASP A 116 -4.53 23.52 28.43
C ASP A 116 -3.51 23.50 27.27
N ASP A 117 -4.11 23.77 26.11
CA ASP A 117 -3.58 24.33 24.87
C ASP A 117 -2.80 23.44 23.89
N ASN A 118 -3.55 22.82 22.95
CA ASN A 118 -3.44 23.16 21.51
C ASN A 118 -4.49 22.41 20.67
N VAL A 119 -5.71 22.96 20.63
CA VAL A 119 -6.72 22.66 19.61
C VAL A 119 -6.66 23.79 18.59
N PHE A 120 -5.68 23.78 17.68
CA PHE A 120 -5.71 24.54 16.41
C PHE A 120 -4.51 24.15 15.53
N SER A 121 -4.75 23.28 14.53
CA SER A 121 -4.10 23.30 13.22
C SER A 121 -4.73 22.25 12.30
N LEU A 122 -6.05 22.40 12.04
CA LEU A 122 -6.75 21.62 11.01
C LEU A 122 -7.33 22.50 9.90
N PHE A 123 -6.92 23.77 9.83
CA PHE A 123 -7.29 24.67 8.75
C PHE A 123 -6.11 25.59 8.45
N ASN A 124 -5.22 25.12 7.59
CA ASN A 124 -4.47 25.95 6.65
C ASN A 124 -4.01 25.02 5.55
N ASP A 125 -4.68 25.11 4.41
CA ASP A 125 -4.16 24.89 3.06
C ASP A 125 -5.28 25.32 2.10
N GLU A 126 -5.58 26.62 2.10
CA GLU A 126 -6.11 27.29 0.92
C GLU A 126 -4.91 27.62 0.01
N GLU A 127 -4.34 26.64 -0.68
CA GLU A 127 -3.45 26.89 -1.80
C GLU A 127 -3.73 25.91 -2.95
N GLU A 128 -4.35 26.49 -3.97
CA GLU A 128 -4.33 26.16 -5.40
C GLU A 128 -4.91 24.82 -5.89
N GLU A 129 -6.04 24.99 -6.59
CA GLU A 129 -6.60 24.13 -7.62
C GLU A 129 -5.55 23.64 -8.63
N ASN A 130 -4.91 22.52 -8.34
CA ASN A 130 -4.57 21.53 -9.34
C ASN A 130 -4.86 20.18 -8.72
N SER A 131 -5.65 19.35 -9.41
CA SER A 131 -5.95 17.97 -9.01
C SER A 131 -4.66 17.13 -9.02
N LEU A 132 -3.81 17.31 -8.03
CA LEU A 132 -2.51 16.64 -7.92
C LEU A 132 -2.77 15.24 -7.38
N VAL A 133 -2.54 14.26 -8.23
CA VAL A 133 -2.45 12.85 -7.88
C VAL A 133 -1.33 12.70 -6.85
N ARG A 134 -1.65 12.64 -5.55
CA ARG A 134 -0.66 12.47 -4.48
C ARG A 134 -0.38 11.00 -4.26
N ILE A 135 0.90 10.62 -4.19
CA ILE A 135 1.29 9.28 -3.76
C ILE A 135 0.98 9.14 -2.27
N ILE A 136 0.39 8.01 -1.88
CA ILE A 136 -0.06 7.73 -0.51
C ILE A 136 1.14 7.56 0.43
N ASN A 137 2.23 6.91 -0.02
CA ASN A 137 3.45 6.71 0.76
C ASN A 137 4.72 7.09 -0.02
N SER A 138 5.72 7.61 0.71
CA SER A 138 7.05 7.91 0.18
C SER A 138 7.87 6.66 -0.16
N VAL A 139 7.49 5.46 0.30
CA VAL A 139 8.21 4.20 0.02
C VAL A 139 7.28 3.18 -0.61
N ILE A 140 7.70 2.62 -1.75
CA ILE A 140 6.96 1.60 -2.51
C ILE A 140 7.90 0.42 -2.74
N HIS A 141 7.50 -0.79 -2.32
CA HIS A 141 8.27 -2.00 -2.55
C HIS A 141 7.72 -2.80 -3.74
N LEU A 142 8.54 -2.99 -4.77
CA LEU A 142 8.24 -3.77 -5.97
C LEU A 142 8.87 -5.16 -5.88
N ARG A 143 8.05 -6.19 -5.70
CA ARG A 143 8.48 -7.59 -5.75
C ARG A 143 8.26 -8.17 -7.15
N SER A 144 9.34 -8.66 -7.74
CA SER A 144 9.30 -9.49 -8.94
C SER A 144 10.64 -10.22 -9.08
N THR A 145 10.61 -11.39 -9.70
CA THR A 145 11.80 -12.13 -10.13
C THR A 145 12.53 -11.43 -11.28
N SER A 146 11.84 -10.60 -12.06
CA SER A 146 12.39 -9.90 -13.24
C SER A 146 12.71 -8.43 -12.94
N ALA A 147 14.01 -8.10 -12.92
CA ALA A 147 14.47 -6.71 -12.76
C ALA A 147 13.94 -5.77 -13.85
N LEU A 148 13.79 -6.29 -15.08
CA LEU A 148 13.26 -5.51 -16.21
C LEU A 148 11.78 -5.14 -16.00
N ILE A 149 10.99 -6.04 -15.42
CA ILE A 149 9.59 -5.77 -15.09
C ILE A 149 9.51 -4.75 -13.94
N ARG A 150 10.32 -4.92 -12.88
CA ARG A 150 10.41 -3.93 -11.79
C ARG A 150 10.69 -2.52 -12.30
N LYS A 151 11.67 -2.38 -13.20
CA LYS A 151 12.04 -1.08 -13.79
C LYS A 151 10.90 -0.47 -14.61
N LYS A 152 10.19 -1.27 -15.40
CA LYS A 152 9.02 -0.80 -16.17
C LYS A 152 7.90 -0.29 -15.27
N VAL A 153 7.57 -1.03 -14.21
CA VAL A 153 6.55 -0.62 -13.24
C VAL A 153 6.99 0.62 -12.46
N ALA A 154 8.25 0.68 -12.03
CA ALA A 154 8.81 1.85 -11.34
C ALA A 154 8.70 3.13 -12.19
N LEU A 155 9.06 3.04 -13.48
CA LEU A 155 8.90 4.16 -14.42
C LEU A 155 7.44 4.56 -14.59
N LYS A 156 6.53 3.59 -14.68
CA LYS A 156 5.10 3.86 -14.80
C LYS A 156 4.55 4.59 -13.57
N ILE A 157 4.94 4.17 -12.37
CA ILE A 157 4.58 4.84 -11.12
C ILE A 157 5.13 6.27 -11.09
N HIS A 158 6.40 6.45 -11.47
CA HIS A 158 7.03 7.76 -11.57
C HIS A 158 6.27 8.71 -12.52
N GLU A 159 5.94 8.24 -13.74
CA GLU A 159 5.18 9.01 -14.72
C GLU A 159 3.80 9.43 -14.17
N MET A 160 3.10 8.49 -13.52
CA MET A 160 1.79 8.75 -12.92
C MET A 160 1.86 9.73 -11.74
N ALA A 161 2.97 9.71 -11.01
CA ALA A 161 3.23 10.59 -9.87
C ALA A 161 3.63 12.01 -10.24
N GLN A 162 3.81 12.29 -11.53
CA GLN A 162 4.21 13.60 -12.06
C GLN A 162 5.44 14.18 -11.32
N GLN A 163 6.37 13.29 -10.98
CA GLN A 163 7.63 13.68 -10.36
C GLN A 163 8.56 14.25 -11.44
N ASN A 164 9.41 15.19 -11.06
CA ASN A 164 10.28 15.91 -11.99
C ASN A 164 11.45 15.05 -12.48
N LEU A 165 11.95 14.15 -11.62
CA LEU A 165 13.18 13.43 -11.87
C LEU A 165 13.08 11.97 -11.43
N PHE A 166 13.60 11.06 -12.24
CA PHE A 166 13.76 9.64 -11.94
C PHE A 166 15.23 9.29 -11.93
N VAL A 167 15.77 8.89 -10.77
CA VAL A 167 17.20 8.61 -10.61
C VAL A 167 17.44 7.26 -9.96
N GLY A 168 18.50 6.58 -10.39
CA GLY A 168 19.01 5.40 -9.71
C GLY A 168 19.63 5.79 -8.37
N PHE A 169 19.15 5.22 -7.27
CA PHE A 169 19.66 5.52 -5.94
C PHE A 169 21.16 5.25 -5.83
N ASN A 170 21.64 4.15 -6.40
CA ASN A 170 23.06 3.75 -6.36
C ASN A 170 23.99 4.76 -7.03
N GLU A 171 23.49 5.55 -7.99
CA GLU A 171 24.29 6.57 -8.68
C GLU A 171 24.46 7.82 -7.81
N ILE A 172 23.39 8.21 -7.12
CA ILE A 172 23.37 9.38 -6.23
C ILE A 172 24.01 9.08 -4.88
N ALA A 173 23.77 7.90 -4.31
CA ALA A 173 24.30 7.51 -2.99
C ALA A 173 25.84 7.49 -2.96
N ARG A 174 26.51 7.33 -4.12
CA ARG A 174 27.97 7.43 -4.24
C ARG A 174 28.49 8.86 -4.17
N GLN A 175 27.65 9.84 -4.49
CA GLN A 175 28.00 11.26 -4.54
C GLN A 175 27.54 11.99 -3.27
N MET A 176 26.57 11.44 -2.56
CA MET A 176 26.05 12.03 -1.32
C MET A 176 26.96 11.74 -0.13
N HIS A 177 27.17 12.76 0.68
CA HIS A 177 27.93 12.69 1.93
C HIS A 177 27.05 12.86 3.17
N SER A 178 25.87 13.48 3.03
CA SER A 178 24.88 13.66 4.07
C SER A 178 23.46 13.36 3.60
N VAL A 179 22.61 12.88 4.52
CA VAL A 179 21.18 12.68 4.30
C VAL A 179 20.45 14.02 4.05
N GLU A 180 21.02 15.13 4.54
CA GLU A 180 20.48 16.47 4.34
C GLU A 180 20.49 16.88 2.87
N GLU A 181 21.36 16.29 2.03
CA GLU A 181 21.42 16.55 0.60
C GLU A 181 20.14 16.11 -0.12
N PHE A 182 19.41 15.12 0.41
CA PHE A 182 18.10 14.71 -0.13
C PHE A 182 17.10 15.86 -0.09
N LYS A 183 17.20 16.80 0.85
CA LYS A 183 16.31 17.97 0.94
C LYS A 183 16.42 18.91 -0.25
N THR A 184 17.53 18.85 -1.01
CA THR A 184 17.70 19.67 -2.22
C THR A 184 16.95 19.11 -3.42
N PHE A 185 16.52 17.85 -3.36
CA PHE A 185 15.75 17.21 -4.41
C PHE A 185 14.27 17.47 -4.15
N ASP A 186 13.67 18.32 -4.98
CA ASP A 186 12.22 18.49 -5.01
C ASP A 186 11.60 17.53 -6.04
N LYS A 187 10.47 16.93 -5.69
CA LYS A 187 9.68 16.01 -6.54
C LYS A 187 10.53 14.98 -7.29
N THR A 188 11.31 14.20 -6.55
CA THR A 188 12.24 13.22 -7.14
C THR A 188 11.90 11.80 -6.74
N THR A 189 11.92 10.90 -7.73
CA THR A 189 11.80 9.45 -7.54
C THR A 189 13.17 8.81 -7.54
N PHE A 190 13.53 8.18 -6.42
CA PHE A 190 14.72 7.35 -6.29
C PHE A 190 14.35 5.89 -6.52
N PHE A 191 14.95 5.29 -7.53
CA PHE A 191 14.75 3.88 -7.85
C PHE A 191 15.93 3.03 -7.41
N ILE A 192 15.64 1.97 -6.66
CA ILE A 192 16.59 0.97 -6.20
C ILE A 192 16.26 -0.32 -6.94
N GLU A 193 17.14 -0.79 -7.83
CA GLU A 193 16.85 -1.97 -8.66
C GLU A 193 16.68 -3.25 -7.84
N ASP A 194 17.55 -3.42 -6.83
CA ASP A 194 17.51 -4.51 -5.86
C ASP A 194 18.14 -4.08 -4.53
N ILE A 195 17.34 -4.05 -3.45
CA ILE A 195 17.83 -3.68 -2.10
C ILE A 195 18.96 -4.61 -1.60
N THR A 196 19.01 -5.85 -2.07
CA THR A 196 20.05 -6.81 -1.66
C THR A 196 21.43 -6.50 -2.22
N GLN A 197 21.51 -5.63 -3.23
CA GLN A 197 22.75 -5.23 -3.87
C GLN A 197 23.36 -3.97 -3.25
N LEU A 198 22.62 -3.30 -2.35
CA LEU A 198 23.11 -2.11 -1.66
C LEU A 198 24.17 -2.50 -0.62
N ASN A 199 25.24 -1.71 -0.56
CA ASN A 199 26.24 -1.86 0.48
C ASN A 199 25.76 -1.27 1.82
N SER A 200 26.50 -1.50 2.91
CA SER A 200 26.08 -1.06 4.25
C SER A 200 25.96 0.47 4.39
N GLN A 201 26.75 1.24 3.66
CA GLN A 201 26.68 2.70 3.67
C GLN A 201 25.45 3.20 2.90
N GLU A 202 25.19 2.64 1.73
CA GLU A 202 24.01 2.93 0.91
C GLU A 202 22.72 2.57 1.65
N LEU A 203 22.70 1.43 2.36
CA LEU A 203 21.57 1.02 3.20
C LEU A 203 21.34 2.00 4.35
N ALA A 204 22.39 2.41 5.07
CA ALA A 204 22.26 3.38 6.16
C ALA A 204 21.77 4.75 5.67
N LEU A 205 22.22 5.17 4.48
CA LEU A 205 21.76 6.41 3.85
C LEU A 205 20.28 6.33 3.47
N LEU A 206 19.84 5.22 2.87
CA LEU A 206 18.45 4.98 2.53
C LEU A 206 17.56 5.01 3.79
N ASP A 207 17.99 4.31 4.83
CA ASP A 207 17.25 4.20 6.09
C ASP A 207 17.00 5.59 6.70
N ALA A 208 18.07 6.37 6.84
CA ALA A 208 17.98 7.72 7.37
C ALA A 208 17.17 8.66 6.46
N ALA A 209 17.23 8.50 5.13
CA ALA A 209 16.43 9.30 4.20
C ALA A 209 14.93 8.99 4.31
N CYS A 210 14.56 7.72 4.49
CA CYS A 210 13.18 7.29 4.70
C CYS A 210 12.65 7.74 6.08
N GLU A 211 13.48 7.70 7.13
CA GLU A 211 13.11 8.19 8.47
C GLU A 211 12.74 9.68 8.48
N LEU A 212 13.41 10.50 7.66
CA LEU A 212 13.12 11.93 7.57
C LEU A 212 11.77 12.26 6.92
N LYS A 213 11.11 11.29 6.25
CA LYS A 213 9.82 11.45 5.57
C LYS A 213 9.71 12.76 4.78
N LEU A 214 10.73 13.01 3.96
CA LEU A 214 10.82 14.25 3.19
C LEU A 214 9.70 14.33 2.16
N ASP A 215 8.92 15.42 2.22
CA ASP A 215 7.84 15.68 1.28
C ASP A 215 8.37 15.80 -0.16
N GLY A 216 7.63 15.23 -1.11
CA GLY A 216 8.01 15.24 -2.53
C GLY A 216 9.07 14.20 -2.92
N LEU A 217 9.59 13.41 -1.98
CA LEU A 217 10.49 12.30 -2.31
C LEU A 217 9.77 10.95 -2.33
N VAL A 218 10.10 10.16 -3.34
CA VAL A 218 9.51 8.83 -3.53
C VAL A 218 10.62 7.81 -3.74
N PHE A 219 10.70 6.81 -2.88
CA PHE A 219 11.61 5.69 -2.97
C PHE A 219 10.87 4.48 -3.51
N ILE A 220 11.27 4.02 -4.70
CA ILE A 220 10.78 2.78 -5.29
C ILE A 220 11.86 1.71 -5.13
N ILE A 221 11.59 0.75 -4.26
CA ILE A 221 12.52 -0.29 -3.85
C ILE A 221 12.17 -1.58 -4.59
N GLY A 222 13.06 -2.06 -5.46
CA GLY A 222 12.93 -3.37 -6.09
C GLY A 222 13.53 -4.48 -5.22
N SER A 223 12.93 -5.67 -5.25
CA SER A 223 13.60 -6.91 -4.79
C SER A 223 12.91 -8.16 -5.32
N SER A 224 13.53 -9.32 -5.09
CA SER A 224 12.88 -10.65 -5.23
C SER A 224 12.51 -11.27 -3.87
N LEU A 225 12.61 -10.50 -2.78
CA LEU A 225 12.47 -11.00 -1.42
C LEU A 225 11.01 -11.27 -1.05
N SER A 226 10.79 -12.38 -0.35
CA SER A 226 9.55 -12.65 0.37
C SER A 226 9.51 -11.89 1.69
N ASP A 227 8.31 -11.73 2.27
CA ASP A 227 8.07 -10.99 3.51
C ASP A 227 8.98 -11.48 4.65
N LYS A 228 9.14 -12.81 4.77
CA LYS A 228 10.04 -13.44 5.75
C LYS A 228 11.51 -13.09 5.55
N GLN A 229 11.92 -12.84 4.30
CA GLN A 229 13.30 -12.45 3.99
C GLN A 229 13.53 -10.95 4.20
N ILE A 230 12.49 -10.11 4.04
CA ILE A 230 12.52 -8.69 4.40
C ILE A 230 12.77 -8.54 5.91
N ASP A 231 12.14 -9.37 6.73
CA ASP A 231 12.32 -9.34 8.20
C ASP A 231 13.78 -9.56 8.63
N VAL A 232 14.56 -10.29 7.82
CA VAL A 232 15.97 -10.62 8.08
C VAL A 232 16.93 -9.53 7.55
N LEU A 233 16.45 -8.55 6.77
CA LEU A 233 17.29 -7.45 6.28
C LEU A 233 17.88 -6.63 7.43
N ARG A 234 19.11 -6.14 7.24
CA ARG A 234 19.79 -5.26 8.20
C ARG A 234 19.44 -3.79 7.96
N VAL A 235 18.16 -3.49 8.04
CA VAL A 235 17.58 -2.13 7.96
C VAL A 235 16.67 -1.89 9.17
N SER A 236 16.31 -0.63 9.44
CA SER A 236 15.43 -0.25 10.54
C SER A 236 14.11 -1.00 10.54
N SER A 237 13.48 -1.04 11.72
CA SER A 237 12.11 -1.55 11.87
C SER A 237 11.11 -0.73 11.05
N GLU A 238 11.32 0.59 10.97
CA GLU A 238 10.48 1.52 10.22
C GLU A 238 10.51 1.20 8.73
N LEU A 239 11.70 1.08 8.13
CA LEU A 239 11.82 0.79 6.70
C LEU A 239 11.24 -0.59 6.35
N LYS A 240 11.40 -1.58 7.24
CA LYS A 240 10.73 -2.88 7.08
C LYS A 240 9.21 -2.76 7.12
N ALA A 241 8.68 -1.94 8.03
CA ALA A 241 7.26 -1.70 8.13
C ALA A 241 6.74 -1.03 6.85
N ASP A 242 7.43 -0.01 6.34
CA ASP A 242 7.07 0.72 5.12
C ASP A 242 7.13 -0.17 3.87
N MET A 243 8.19 -0.97 3.73
CA MET A 243 8.31 -1.94 2.64
C MET A 243 7.20 -3.00 2.68
N ASN A 244 6.80 -3.45 3.86
CA ASN A 244 5.71 -4.42 4.01
C ASN A 244 4.33 -3.77 3.86
N ALA A 245 4.18 -2.48 4.20
CA ALA A 245 2.91 -1.77 4.15
C ALA A 245 2.43 -1.60 2.70
N ILE A 246 3.37 -1.34 1.78
CA ILE A 246 3.11 -1.25 0.34
C ILE A 246 4.06 -2.16 -0.44
N LEU A 247 3.76 -3.45 -0.35
CA LEU A 247 4.37 -4.49 -1.17
C LEU A 247 3.52 -4.72 -2.44
N PHE A 248 4.11 -4.48 -3.60
CA PHE A 248 3.52 -4.72 -4.91
C PHE A 248 4.17 -5.93 -5.56
N ASP A 249 3.51 -7.08 -5.48
CA ASP A 249 3.97 -8.31 -6.14
C ASP A 249 3.54 -8.34 -7.61
N ILE A 250 4.44 -7.91 -8.49
CA ILE A 250 4.17 -7.78 -9.93
C ILE A 250 3.93 -9.15 -10.57
N ASP A 251 4.59 -10.20 -10.07
CA ASP A 251 4.52 -11.54 -10.65
C ASP A 251 3.18 -12.22 -10.38
N ARG A 252 2.42 -11.76 -9.37
CA ARG A 252 1.07 -12.24 -9.07
C ARG A 252 -0.03 -11.51 -9.81
N LEU A 253 0.29 -10.43 -10.52
CA LEU A 253 -0.72 -9.73 -11.32
C LEU A 253 -1.06 -10.55 -12.57
N PRO A 254 -2.35 -10.68 -12.92
CA PRO A 254 -2.75 -11.30 -14.17
C PRO A 254 -2.00 -10.65 -15.35
N PHE A 255 -1.52 -11.45 -16.30
CA PHE A 255 -0.74 -10.96 -17.45
C PHE A 255 -1.45 -9.84 -18.25
N ALA A 256 -2.79 -9.80 -18.24
CA ALA A 256 -3.57 -8.71 -18.86
C ALA A 256 -3.55 -7.39 -18.07
N GLN A 257 -3.15 -7.41 -16.80
CA GLN A 257 -3.22 -6.30 -15.84
C GLN A 257 -1.87 -5.88 -15.26
N GLN A 258 -0.77 -6.56 -15.60
CA GLN A 258 0.59 -6.28 -15.07
C GLN A 258 1.04 -4.82 -15.18
N THR A 259 0.38 -4.00 -16.00
CA THR A 259 0.61 -2.56 -16.16
C THR A 259 -0.69 -1.74 -16.27
N SER A 260 -1.81 -2.21 -15.71
CA SER A 260 -3.05 -1.42 -15.70
C SER A 260 -2.84 -0.18 -14.83
N THR A 261 -2.90 0.99 -15.47
CA THR A 261 -2.86 2.31 -14.81
C THR A 261 -3.85 2.35 -13.64
N ASP A 262 -5.04 1.78 -13.81
CA ASP A 262 -6.10 1.80 -12.79
C ASP A 262 -5.69 1.06 -11.50
N VAL A 263 -4.95 -0.06 -11.63
CA VAL A 263 -4.45 -0.83 -10.47
C VAL A 263 -3.36 -0.07 -9.75
N LEU A 264 -2.44 0.55 -10.48
CA LEU A 264 -1.39 1.39 -9.90
C LEU A 264 -1.98 2.63 -9.23
N GLU A 265 -2.97 3.26 -9.86
CA GLU A 265 -3.71 4.40 -9.32
C GLU A 265 -4.33 4.05 -7.96
N LEU A 266 -5.02 2.91 -7.91
CA LEU A 266 -5.67 2.40 -6.71
C LEU A 266 -4.74 2.16 -5.53
N LEU A 267 -3.54 1.66 -5.81
CA LEU A 267 -2.61 1.22 -4.77
C LEU A 267 -1.71 2.32 -4.26
N PHE A 268 -1.28 3.22 -5.14
CA PHE A 268 -0.26 4.19 -4.82
C PHE A 268 -0.78 5.62 -4.73
N PHE A 269 -1.98 5.92 -5.24
CA PHE A 269 -2.41 7.30 -5.39
C PHE A 269 -3.75 7.58 -4.71
N SER A 270 -3.80 8.66 -3.94
CA SER A 270 -5.06 9.18 -3.42
C SER A 270 -5.65 10.18 -4.41
N THR A 271 -6.81 9.86 -4.97
CA THR A 271 -7.64 10.86 -5.66
C THR A 271 -8.45 11.62 -4.61
N SER A 272 -8.19 12.90 -4.43
CA SER A 272 -9.10 13.82 -3.75
C SER A 272 -10.35 13.97 -4.62
N ASN A 273 -11.31 13.05 -4.47
CA ASN A 273 -12.64 13.26 -5.02
C ASN A 273 -13.29 14.36 -4.19
N SER A 274 -13.30 15.58 -4.75
CA SER A 274 -14.31 16.57 -4.43
C SER A 274 -15.66 15.96 -4.75
N THR A 275 -16.34 15.46 -3.73
CA THR A 275 -17.77 15.17 -3.77
C THR A 275 -18.51 16.49 -3.86
N SER A 276 -18.44 17.14 -5.02
CA SER A 276 -19.30 18.25 -5.39
C SER A 276 -20.34 17.71 -6.34
N GLN A 277 -21.40 17.07 -5.83
CA GLN A 277 -22.68 16.97 -6.56
C GLN A 277 -23.88 16.96 -5.61
N ASN A 278 -24.55 18.13 -5.62
CA ASN A 278 -25.98 18.42 -5.45
C ASN A 278 -26.72 18.07 -4.16
#